data_AF-A0B5T7-F1
#
_entry.id   AF-A0B5T7-F1
#
_cell.length_a   1.000
_cell.length_b   1.000
_cell.length_c   1.000
_cell.angle_alpha   90.00
_cell.angle_beta   90.00
_cell.angle_gamma   90.00
#
_symmetry.space_group_name_H-M   'P 1'
#
loop_
_entity.id
_entity.type
_entity.pdbx_description
1 polymer ?
#
loop_
_entity_poly.entity_id
_entity_poly.type
_entity_poly.pdbx_seq_one_letter_code
_entity_poly.pdbx_strand_id
1 'polypeptide(L)'
;MIIAVSDVHMAERPSDRQVKADDARFLEFLDCTASDQLSSGGHLVLLGDIVDLWRRDFVRALIESEPALSRLIEISRKATVHYIAGNHDFHMLRMWELANNRFPFEVTKPLRLEDGMTKLFFIHGYQLEVLANPYCKSVSAYETFSEGLCIAGDDTGNAADKLWDTFNVAKSALDGIKRLPSDLKGAIDSMMQSQGIRMTGPHNTRAMAEQLASSMARVVYLGMEPDEFLISGHTHRPFCNPEERIANTGSWNKEPCDHYSFIEIDDGRVALRKF
;
A
#
# COMPACT_ATOMS: atom_id res chain seq x y z
N MET A 1 16.31 8.56 -11.10
CA MET A 1 16.23 8.36 -9.64
C MET A 1 14.79 8.30 -9.14
N ILE A 2 14.41 7.14 -8.63
CA ILE A 2 13.11 6.85 -8.01
C ILE A 2 13.38 6.13 -6.69
N ILE A 3 12.75 6.57 -5.61
CA ILE A 3 12.78 5.94 -4.29
C ILE A 3 11.37 5.45 -3.97
N ALA A 4 11.21 4.18 -3.63
CA ALA A 4 9.91 3.58 -3.29
C ALA A 4 9.91 2.93 -1.91
N VAL A 5 8.88 3.21 -1.10
CA VAL A 5 8.73 2.71 0.28
C VAL A 5 7.26 2.41 0.56
N SER A 6 6.95 1.38 1.35
CA SER A 6 5.58 0.94 1.65
C SER A 6 5.42 0.52 3.12
N ASP A 7 4.17 0.28 3.53
CA ASP A 7 3.80 -0.37 4.79
C ASP A 7 4.47 0.30 6.00
N VAL A 8 4.38 1.64 6.05
CA VAL A 8 4.88 2.46 7.16
C VAL A 8 3.92 2.39 8.35
N HIS A 9 2.61 2.40 8.07
CA HIS A 9 1.53 2.40 9.06
C HIS A 9 1.72 3.46 10.15
N MET A 10 1.99 4.70 9.75
CA MET A 10 2.09 5.81 10.71
C MET A 10 0.82 5.94 11.53
N ALA A 11 1.00 6.33 12.80
CA ALA A 11 -0.08 6.52 13.76
C ALA A 11 -0.93 5.26 14.07
N GLU A 12 -0.48 4.05 13.70
CA GLU A 12 -1.20 2.79 13.99
C GLU A 12 -1.54 2.67 15.49
N ARG A 13 -0.56 2.96 16.36
CA ARG A 13 -0.70 2.96 17.81
C ARG A 13 0.15 4.06 18.41
N PRO A 14 -0.34 5.31 18.48
CA PRO A 14 0.49 6.46 18.87
C PRO A 14 0.94 6.42 20.34
N SER A 15 0.41 5.53 21.18
CA SER A 15 0.91 5.31 22.54
C SER A 15 1.99 4.23 22.61
N ASP A 16 2.14 3.41 21.57
CA ASP A 16 3.12 2.32 21.52
C ASP A 16 4.52 2.87 21.27
N ARG A 17 5.50 2.38 22.05
CA ARG A 17 6.88 2.87 21.98
C ARG A 17 7.57 2.49 20.68
N GLN A 18 7.31 1.29 20.17
CA GLN A 18 7.91 0.82 18.92
C GLN A 18 7.34 1.59 17.74
N VAL A 19 6.02 1.81 17.70
CA VAL A 19 5.39 2.61 16.64
C VAL A 19 5.95 4.03 16.59
N LYS A 20 6.09 4.71 17.74
CA LYS A 20 6.75 6.03 17.77
C LYS A 20 8.18 6.01 17.23
N ALA A 21 8.93 4.94 17.52
CA ALA A 21 10.30 4.80 17.03
C ALA A 21 10.35 4.58 15.51
N ASP A 22 9.43 3.77 14.97
CA ASP A 22 9.29 3.54 13.53
C ASP A 22 8.87 4.83 12.80
N ASP A 23 7.90 5.57 13.34
CA ASP A 23 7.45 6.86 12.80
C ASP A 23 8.60 7.88 12.78
N ALA A 24 9.36 7.97 13.88
CA ALA A 24 10.55 8.84 13.94
C ALA A 24 11.62 8.42 12.92
N ARG A 25 11.85 7.11 12.73
CA ARG A 25 12.76 6.59 11.70
C ARG A 25 12.29 6.92 10.29
N PHE A 26 10.98 6.93 10.04
CA PHE A 26 10.44 7.36 8.76
C PHE A 26 10.68 8.85 8.51
N LEU A 27 10.55 9.70 9.53
CA LEU A 27 10.90 11.13 9.39
C LEU A 27 12.39 11.33 9.04
N GLU A 28 13.28 10.59 9.71
CA GLU A 28 14.72 10.60 9.39
C GLU A 28 14.97 10.15 7.95
N PHE A 29 14.27 9.10 7.49
CA PHE A 29 14.35 8.64 6.11
C PHE A 29 13.93 9.71 5.12
N LEU A 30 12.79 10.37 5.33
CA LEU A 30 12.33 11.47 4.48
C LEU A 30 13.35 12.62 4.43
N ASP A 31 13.93 12.99 5.58
CA ASP A 31 14.93 14.05 5.66
C ASP A 31 16.21 13.67 4.89
N CYS A 32 16.72 12.45 5.07
CA CYS A 32 17.86 11.92 4.32
C CYS A 32 17.57 11.88 2.81
N THR A 33 16.46 11.26 2.41
CA THR A 33 16.06 11.13 1.00
C THR A 33 15.86 12.47 0.31
N ALA A 34 15.28 13.46 0.99
CA ALA A 34 15.13 14.80 0.44
C ALA A 34 16.48 15.52 0.25
N SER A 35 17.43 15.29 1.16
CA SER A 35 18.74 15.96 1.16
C SER A 35 19.79 15.30 0.26
N ASP A 36 19.63 14.02 -0.05
CA ASP A 36 20.59 13.22 -0.82
C ASP A 36 19.98 12.76 -2.15
N GLN A 37 19.27 11.62 -2.16
CA GLN A 37 18.82 10.98 -3.41
C GLN A 37 17.89 11.85 -4.26
N LEU A 38 17.03 12.67 -3.63
CA LEU A 38 16.07 13.53 -4.32
C LEU A 38 16.47 15.02 -4.33
N SER A 39 17.72 15.33 -3.97
CA SER A 39 18.22 16.70 -3.86
C SER A 39 18.18 17.49 -5.17
N SER A 40 18.26 16.79 -6.31
CA SER A 40 18.24 17.34 -7.66
C SER A 40 16.94 17.06 -8.43
N GLY A 41 15.91 16.57 -7.72
CA GLY A 41 14.66 16.09 -8.31
C GLY A 41 14.59 14.56 -8.33
N GLY A 42 13.63 14.02 -9.08
CA GLY A 42 13.34 12.58 -9.14
C GLY A 42 11.95 12.26 -8.62
N HIS A 43 11.74 11.01 -8.20
CA HIS A 43 10.43 10.53 -7.77
C HIS A 43 10.49 9.87 -6.39
N LEU A 44 9.58 10.23 -5.49
CA LEU A 44 9.29 9.49 -4.27
C LEU A 44 7.96 8.76 -4.46
N VAL A 45 7.99 7.43 -4.42
CA VAL A 45 6.80 6.57 -4.53
C VAL A 45 6.46 6.03 -3.14
N LEU A 46 5.36 6.53 -2.59
CA LEU A 46 4.73 6.02 -1.39
C LEU A 46 3.80 4.87 -1.78
N LEU A 47 4.31 3.64 -1.68
CA LEU A 47 3.73 2.42 -2.26
C LEU A 47 2.71 1.76 -1.32
N GLY A 48 1.76 2.55 -0.82
CA GLY A 48 0.63 2.09 0.01
C GLY A 48 0.94 1.81 1.47
N ASP A 49 -0.12 1.83 2.27
CA ASP A 49 -0.13 1.58 3.71
C ASP A 49 0.84 2.50 4.48
N ILE A 50 0.84 3.78 4.13
CA ILE A 50 1.72 4.79 4.73
C ILE A 50 1.15 5.31 6.06
N VAL A 51 -0.18 5.49 6.14
CA VAL A 51 -0.91 5.90 7.35
C VAL A 51 -1.94 4.81 7.66
N ASP A 52 -2.09 4.38 8.92
CA ASP A 52 -3.12 3.40 9.24
C ASP A 52 -4.48 4.06 9.48
N LEU A 53 -5.33 4.10 8.45
CA LEU A 53 -6.70 4.61 8.55
C LEU A 53 -7.71 3.51 8.89
N TRP A 54 -7.37 2.23 8.72
CA TRP A 54 -8.27 1.11 9.07
C TRP A 54 -8.57 1.01 10.55
N ARG A 55 -7.56 1.28 11.38
CA ARG A 55 -7.65 1.04 12.83
C ARG A 55 -7.85 2.32 13.63
N ARG A 56 -7.82 3.46 12.96
CA ARG A 56 -7.77 4.79 13.56
C ARG A 56 -8.83 5.67 12.95
N ASP A 57 -9.38 6.58 13.75
CA ASP A 57 -10.07 7.73 13.17
C ASP A 57 -9.13 8.45 12.19
N PHE A 58 -9.55 8.53 10.91
CA PHE A 58 -8.65 9.01 9.85
C PHE A 58 -8.22 10.46 10.05
N VAL A 59 -9.06 11.30 10.67
CA VAL A 59 -8.71 12.70 10.97
C VAL A 59 -7.60 12.73 12.02
N ARG A 60 -7.73 11.96 13.10
CA ARG A 60 -6.70 11.85 14.14
C ARG A 60 -5.40 11.29 13.58
N ALA A 61 -5.45 10.22 12.79
CA ALA A 61 -4.27 9.60 12.19
C ALA A 61 -3.48 10.58 11.30
N LEU A 62 -4.18 11.41 10.52
CA LEU A 62 -3.55 12.43 9.69
C LEU A 62 -2.95 13.58 10.51
N ILE A 63 -3.62 14.03 11.58
CA ILE A 63 -3.08 15.05 12.50
C ILE A 63 -1.82 14.51 13.19
N GLU A 64 -1.85 13.28 13.68
CA GLU A 64 -0.69 12.63 14.30
C GLU A 64 0.47 12.44 13.30
N SER A 65 0.15 12.27 12.01
CA SER A 65 1.10 12.15 10.90
C SER A 65 1.55 13.49 10.30
N GLU A 66 1.11 14.64 10.83
CA GLU A 66 1.44 15.97 10.33
C GLU A 66 2.95 16.20 10.07
N PRO A 67 3.89 15.75 10.94
CA PRO A 67 5.31 15.94 10.69
C PRO A 67 5.82 15.25 9.42
N ALA A 68 5.25 14.09 9.06
CA ALA A 68 5.59 13.37 7.84
C ALA A 68 4.92 14.01 6.62
N LEU A 69 3.62 14.33 6.73
CA LEU A 69 2.88 15.02 5.66
C LEU A 69 3.54 16.35 5.28
N SER A 70 4.00 17.12 6.27
CA SER A 70 4.72 18.37 6.05
C SER A 70 6.01 18.15 5.24
N ARG A 71 6.79 17.11 5.59
CA ARG A 71 8.00 16.75 4.83
C ARG A 71 7.70 16.31 3.40
N LEU A 72 6.63 15.52 3.21
CA LEU A 72 6.19 15.10 1.88
C LEU A 72 5.78 16.29 1.01
N ILE A 73 5.09 17.28 1.58
CA ILE A 73 4.74 18.54 0.90
C ILE A 73 5.99 19.35 0.55
N GLU A 74 7.00 19.37 1.41
CA GLU A 74 8.27 20.04 1.09
C GLU A 74 9.06 19.30 0.01
N ILE A 75 9.09 17.96 0.04
CA ILE A 75 9.67 17.13 -1.02
C ILE A 75 8.96 17.38 -2.35
N SER A 76 7.63 17.50 -2.35
CA SER A 76 6.84 17.72 -3.57
C SER A 76 7.15 19.05 -4.29
N ARG A 77 7.84 19.99 -3.63
CA ARG A 77 8.33 21.23 -4.24
C ARG A 77 9.59 21.03 -5.11
N LYS A 78 10.31 19.92 -4.95
CA LYS A 78 11.58 19.64 -5.64
C LYS A 78 11.57 18.34 -6.44
N ALA A 79 10.87 17.32 -5.94
CA ALA A 79 10.72 16.01 -6.56
C ALA A 79 9.23 15.67 -6.69
N THR A 80 8.89 14.72 -7.57
CA THR A 80 7.50 14.28 -7.71
C THR A 80 7.18 13.25 -6.65
N VAL A 81 6.18 13.52 -5.81
CA VAL A 81 5.66 12.55 -4.85
C VAL A 81 4.44 11.86 -5.48
N HIS A 82 4.52 10.53 -5.56
CA HIS A 82 3.43 9.66 -6.00
C HIS A 82 2.93 8.87 -4.80
N TYR A 83 1.63 8.92 -4.54
CA TYR A 83 1.01 8.13 -3.48
C TYR A 83 0.16 7.03 -4.09
N ILE A 84 0.50 5.79 -3.81
CA ILE A 84 -0.30 4.64 -4.22
C ILE A 84 -1.14 4.25 -3.03
N ALA A 85 -2.46 4.18 -3.20
CA ALA A 85 -3.35 3.75 -2.14
C ALA A 85 -3.12 2.27 -1.83
N GLY A 86 -2.76 1.98 -0.59
CA GLY A 86 -2.81 0.65 -0.01
C GLY A 86 -4.19 0.36 0.54
N ASN A 87 -4.32 -0.80 1.17
CA ASN A 87 -5.60 -1.18 1.75
C ASN A 87 -5.86 -0.40 3.04
N HIS A 88 -4.85 -0.16 3.89
CA HIS A 88 -4.98 0.57 5.16
C HIS A 88 -5.25 2.07 5.01
N ASP A 89 -4.86 2.65 3.89
CA ASP A 89 -5.02 4.08 3.60
C ASP A 89 -5.85 4.32 2.33
N PHE A 90 -6.71 3.37 1.97
CA PHE A 90 -7.49 3.43 0.73
C PHE A 90 -8.32 4.72 0.60
N HIS A 91 -8.78 5.28 1.73
CA HIS A 91 -9.54 6.54 1.76
C HIS A 91 -8.73 7.77 1.28
N MET A 92 -7.39 7.70 1.23
CA MET A 92 -6.55 8.73 0.61
C MET A 92 -6.92 8.98 -0.85
N LEU A 93 -7.26 7.91 -1.59
CA LEU A 93 -7.71 8.03 -2.98
C LEU A 93 -9.00 8.85 -3.07
N ARG A 94 -9.95 8.58 -2.17
CA ARG A 94 -11.23 9.31 -2.13
C ARG A 94 -11.04 10.78 -1.79
N MET A 95 -10.16 11.08 -0.83
CA MET A 95 -9.83 12.46 -0.49
C MET A 95 -9.17 13.21 -1.64
N TRP A 96 -8.29 12.56 -2.39
CA TRP A 96 -7.69 13.13 -3.60
C TRP A 96 -8.74 13.41 -4.69
N GLU A 97 -9.62 12.45 -4.99
CA GLU A 97 -10.72 12.63 -5.96
C GLU A 97 -11.61 13.84 -5.62
N LEU A 98 -11.94 14.01 -4.34
CA LEU A 98 -12.77 15.11 -3.85
C LEU A 98 -12.03 16.46 -3.83
N ALA A 99 -10.74 16.44 -3.50
CA ALA A 99 -9.91 17.65 -3.47
C ALA A 99 -9.58 18.17 -4.88
N ASN A 100 -9.66 17.31 -5.91
CA ASN A 100 -9.28 17.61 -7.29
C ASN A 100 -7.80 18.08 -7.31
N ASN A 101 -7.42 19.00 -8.19
CA ASN A 101 -6.06 19.57 -8.31
C ASN A 101 -5.55 20.35 -7.07
N ARG A 102 -6.16 20.21 -5.88
CA ARG A 102 -5.73 20.85 -4.63
C ARG A 102 -5.07 19.89 -3.64
N PHE A 103 -5.10 18.58 -3.91
CA PHE A 103 -4.38 17.63 -3.07
C PHE A 103 -2.86 17.78 -3.27
N PRO A 104 -2.01 17.66 -2.23
CA PRO A 104 -0.59 18.03 -2.35
C PRO A 104 0.28 17.13 -3.25
N PHE A 105 -0.22 15.95 -3.61
CA PHE A 105 0.44 14.98 -4.48
C PHE A 105 -0.60 14.10 -5.19
N GLU A 106 -0.20 13.41 -6.25
CA GLU A 106 -1.08 12.49 -6.98
C GLU A 106 -1.33 11.22 -6.16
N VAL A 107 -2.60 10.79 -6.07
CA VAL A 107 -2.98 9.53 -5.43
C VAL A 107 -3.58 8.58 -6.47
N THR A 108 -2.98 7.41 -6.66
CA THR A 108 -3.41 6.41 -7.65
C THR A 108 -3.53 5.00 -7.04
N LYS A 109 -3.99 4.01 -7.83
CA LYS A 109 -4.00 2.58 -7.43
C LYS A 109 -2.82 1.82 -8.05
N PRO A 110 -2.61 1.88 -9.37
CA PRO A 110 -1.32 1.59 -9.95
C PRO A 110 -0.61 2.88 -10.40
N LEU A 111 0.70 2.81 -10.54
CA LEU A 111 1.52 3.85 -11.16
C LEU A 111 2.45 3.21 -12.19
N ARG A 112 2.63 3.88 -13.32
CA ARG A 112 3.63 3.52 -14.33
C ARG A 112 4.65 4.63 -14.43
N LEU A 113 5.92 4.27 -14.38
CA LEU A 113 7.05 5.18 -14.61
C LEU A 113 8.05 4.51 -15.55
N GLU A 114 8.94 5.33 -16.11
CA GLU A 114 10.10 4.87 -16.86
C GLU A 114 11.34 5.53 -16.27
N ASP A 115 12.42 4.76 -16.11
CA ASP A 115 13.74 5.27 -15.72
C ASP A 115 14.78 4.58 -16.62
N GLY A 116 15.45 5.37 -17.47
CA GLY A 116 16.28 4.85 -18.56
C GLY A 116 15.43 4.10 -19.60
N MET A 117 15.76 2.82 -19.83
CA MET A 117 14.99 1.92 -20.71
C MET A 117 14.07 0.97 -19.94
N THR A 118 14.01 1.09 -18.61
CA THR A 118 13.23 0.20 -17.76
C THR A 118 11.84 0.79 -17.54
N LYS A 119 10.80 0.07 -17.98
CA LYS A 119 9.40 0.36 -17.63
C LYS A 119 9.08 -0.24 -16.27
N LEU A 120 8.43 0.52 -15.41
CA LEU A 120 8.17 0.17 -14.02
C LEU A 120 6.66 0.22 -13.78
N PHE A 121 6.14 -0.82 -13.13
CA PHE A 121 4.73 -0.90 -12.73
C PHE A 121 4.64 -1.08 -11.22
N PHE A 122 4.07 -0.08 -10.56
CA PHE A 122 3.96 -0.01 -9.11
C PHE A 122 2.53 -0.31 -8.66
N ILE A 123 2.38 -1.20 -7.68
CA ILE A 123 1.12 -1.47 -6.97
C ILE A 123 1.42 -1.70 -5.49
N HIS A 124 0.46 -1.45 -4.60
CA HIS A 124 0.69 -1.76 -3.17
C HIS A 124 0.94 -3.27 -2.96
N GLY A 125 0.15 -4.16 -3.58
CA GLY A 125 0.38 -5.60 -3.53
C GLY A 125 -0.76 -6.41 -2.89
N TYR A 126 -1.74 -5.78 -2.24
CA TYR A 126 -2.96 -6.46 -1.78
C TYR A 126 -3.71 -7.14 -2.94
N GLN A 127 -3.57 -6.64 -4.16
CA GLN A 127 -4.13 -7.25 -5.36
C GLN A 127 -3.62 -8.69 -5.53
N LEU A 128 -2.32 -8.93 -5.29
CA LEU A 128 -1.72 -10.26 -5.35
C LEU A 128 -2.24 -11.15 -4.23
N GLU A 129 -2.40 -10.62 -3.01
CA GLU A 129 -2.98 -11.36 -1.89
C GLU A 129 -4.42 -11.78 -2.21
N VAL A 130 -5.27 -10.87 -2.66
CA VAL A 130 -6.67 -11.16 -3.03
C VAL A 130 -6.71 -12.23 -4.12
N LEU A 131 -5.87 -12.12 -5.15
CA LEU A 131 -5.81 -13.13 -6.21
C LEU A 131 -5.26 -14.47 -5.73
N ALA A 132 -4.47 -14.51 -4.67
CA ALA A 132 -3.97 -15.73 -4.03
C ALA A 132 -4.94 -16.30 -2.97
N ASN A 133 -5.78 -15.48 -2.34
CA ASN A 133 -6.65 -15.86 -1.22
C ASN A 133 -7.86 -16.70 -1.69
N PRO A 134 -8.20 -17.83 -1.03
CA PRO A 134 -9.32 -18.67 -1.47
C PRO A 134 -10.72 -18.10 -1.18
N TYR A 135 -10.85 -17.15 -0.25
CA TYR A 135 -12.14 -16.63 0.22
C TYR A 135 -12.65 -15.44 -0.60
N CYS A 136 -11.76 -14.53 -0.99
CA CYS A 136 -12.12 -13.35 -1.77
C CYS A 136 -11.15 -13.21 -2.94
N LYS A 137 -11.66 -13.36 -4.17
CA LYS A 137 -10.91 -13.16 -5.43
C LYS A 137 -11.29 -11.86 -6.14
N SER A 138 -12.18 -11.06 -5.56
CA SER A 138 -12.64 -9.80 -6.14
C SER A 138 -11.87 -8.64 -5.53
N VAL A 139 -10.92 -8.10 -6.29
CA VAL A 139 -10.15 -6.90 -5.91
C VAL A 139 -11.08 -5.73 -5.62
N SER A 140 -12.10 -5.50 -6.46
CA SER A 140 -13.08 -4.42 -6.25
C SER A 140 -13.88 -4.56 -4.95
N ALA A 141 -14.27 -5.79 -4.57
CA ALA A 141 -14.98 -6.01 -3.31
C ALA A 141 -14.04 -5.75 -2.12
N TYR A 142 -12.80 -6.24 -2.20
CA TYR A 142 -11.77 -6.00 -1.18
C TYR A 142 -11.49 -4.51 -0.98
N GLU A 143 -11.38 -3.74 -2.06
CA GLU A 143 -11.23 -2.29 -2.02
C GLU A 143 -12.41 -1.58 -1.36
N THR A 144 -13.64 -2.03 -1.63
CA THR A 144 -14.84 -1.49 -0.97
C THR A 144 -14.80 -1.73 0.55
N PHE A 145 -14.35 -2.91 0.99
CA PHE A 145 -14.14 -3.19 2.41
C PHE A 145 -13.02 -2.32 3.00
N SER A 146 -11.95 -2.15 2.25
CA SER A 146 -10.80 -1.35 2.66
C SER A 146 -11.20 0.12 2.91
N GLU A 147 -12.00 0.71 2.01
CA GLU A 147 -12.53 2.05 2.18
C GLU A 147 -13.47 2.13 3.39
N GLY A 148 -14.40 1.18 3.52
CA GLY A 148 -15.35 1.17 4.64
C GLY A 148 -14.67 1.03 6.00
N LEU A 149 -13.56 0.28 6.08
CA LEU A 149 -12.74 0.18 7.30
C LEU A 149 -12.09 1.52 7.64
N CYS A 150 -11.59 2.26 6.64
CA CYS A 150 -11.05 3.60 6.87
C CYS A 150 -12.09 4.57 7.45
N ILE A 151 -13.35 4.44 7.02
CA ILE A 151 -14.46 5.30 7.46
C ILE A 151 -14.96 4.89 8.85
N ALA A 152 -14.86 3.61 9.22
CA ALA A 152 -15.33 3.10 10.51
C ALA A 152 -14.54 3.68 11.70
N GLY A 153 -13.23 3.96 11.52
CA GLY A 153 -12.36 4.62 12.49
C GLY A 153 -12.06 3.79 13.75
N ASP A 154 -11.84 4.48 14.88
CA ASP A 154 -11.48 3.88 16.19
C ASP A 154 -12.56 2.89 16.73
N ASP A 155 -13.80 2.91 16.20
CA ASP A 155 -14.95 2.09 16.61
C ASP A 155 -14.90 0.64 16.07
N THR A 156 -13.77 -0.04 16.24
CA THR A 156 -13.51 -1.38 15.67
C THR A 156 -14.44 -2.48 16.20
N GLY A 157 -15.11 -2.28 17.34
CA GLY A 157 -16.05 -3.25 17.93
C GLY A 157 -17.29 -3.56 17.08
N ASN A 158 -17.70 -2.62 16.20
CA ASN A 158 -18.85 -2.77 15.29
C ASN A 158 -18.44 -2.61 13.81
N ALA A 159 -17.14 -2.72 13.49
CA ALA A 159 -16.63 -2.47 12.13
C ALA A 159 -17.28 -3.40 11.09
N ALA A 160 -17.48 -4.68 11.43
CA ALA A 160 -18.15 -5.65 10.56
C ALA A 160 -19.61 -5.25 10.23
N ASP A 161 -20.35 -4.76 11.22
CA ASP A 161 -21.74 -4.32 11.03
C ASP A 161 -21.81 -3.02 10.23
N LYS A 162 -20.94 -2.04 10.53
CA LYS A 162 -20.84 -0.78 9.75
C LYS A 162 -20.41 -1.03 8.30
N LEU A 163 -19.49 -1.98 8.08
CA LEU A 163 -19.10 -2.44 6.74
C LEU A 163 -20.26 -3.11 6.01
N TRP A 164 -21.00 -3.97 6.71
CA TRP A 164 -22.18 -4.64 6.16
C TRP A 164 -23.24 -3.64 5.72
N ASP A 165 -23.52 -2.61 6.52
CA ASP A 165 -24.48 -1.57 6.19
C ASP A 165 -24.02 -0.69 5.02
N THR A 166 -22.76 -0.24 5.04
CA THR A 166 -22.15 0.52 3.93
C THR A 166 -22.25 -0.27 2.62
N PHE A 167 -22.00 -1.57 2.70
CA PHE A 167 -22.07 -2.45 1.56
C PHE A 167 -23.52 -2.70 1.08
N ASN A 168 -24.48 -2.88 1.98
CA ASN A 168 -25.90 -2.99 1.61
C ASN A 168 -26.42 -1.72 0.92
N VAL A 169 -25.97 -0.54 1.35
CA VAL A 169 -26.28 0.73 0.71
C VAL A 169 -25.66 0.81 -0.68
N ALA A 170 -24.38 0.45 -0.84
CA ALA A 170 -23.72 0.39 -2.15
C ALA A 170 -24.39 -0.62 -3.09
N LYS A 171 -24.81 -1.77 -2.57
CA LYS A 171 -25.57 -2.82 -3.28
C LYS A 171 -26.94 -2.34 -3.75
N SER A 172 -27.61 -1.47 -2.99
CA SER A 172 -28.90 -0.90 -3.37
C SER A 172 -28.76 0.23 -4.40
N ALA A 173 -27.62 0.93 -4.43
CA ALA A 173 -27.36 2.03 -5.34
C ALA A 173 -26.75 1.57 -6.68
N LEU A 174 -26.10 0.41 -6.71
CA LEU A 174 -25.46 -0.17 -7.89
C LEU A 174 -26.07 -1.54 -8.22
N ASP A 175 -26.82 -1.62 -9.33
CA ASP A 175 -27.23 -2.87 -10.02
C ASP A 175 -26.03 -3.77 -10.44
N GLY A 176 -24.80 -3.38 -10.09
CA GLY A 176 -23.54 -3.89 -10.61
C GLY A 176 -22.72 -4.78 -9.68
N ILE A 177 -23.09 -4.98 -8.41
CA ILE A 177 -22.28 -5.83 -7.53
C ILE A 177 -22.61 -7.33 -7.71
N LYS A 178 -22.36 -7.85 -8.92
CA LYS A 178 -22.55 -9.27 -9.29
C LYS A 178 -21.41 -10.20 -8.86
N ARG A 179 -20.45 -9.75 -8.03
CA ARG A 179 -19.23 -10.51 -7.69
C ARG A 179 -18.82 -10.42 -6.22
N LEU A 180 -19.81 -10.52 -5.34
CA LEU A 180 -19.54 -10.72 -3.92
C LEU A 180 -19.00 -12.13 -3.64
N PRO A 181 -18.06 -12.28 -2.70
CA PRO A 181 -17.78 -13.57 -2.09
C PRO A 181 -19.07 -14.20 -1.59
N SER A 182 -19.23 -15.52 -1.79
CA SER A 182 -20.35 -16.27 -1.21
C SER A 182 -20.31 -16.26 0.33
N ASP A 183 -19.12 -16.12 0.91
CA ASP A 183 -18.90 -15.97 2.34
C ASP A 183 -18.29 -14.59 2.65
N LEU A 184 -19.15 -13.58 2.75
CA LEU A 184 -18.71 -12.21 3.01
C LEU A 184 -18.15 -12.02 4.41
N LYS A 185 -18.74 -12.70 5.39
CA LYS A 185 -18.31 -12.63 6.78
C LYS A 185 -16.91 -13.23 6.92
N GLY A 186 -16.65 -14.39 6.33
CA GLY A 186 -15.31 -14.98 6.30
C GLY A 186 -14.28 -14.10 5.59
N ALA A 187 -14.67 -13.38 4.55
CA ALA A 187 -13.78 -12.41 3.89
C ALA A 187 -13.40 -11.23 4.81
N ILE A 188 -14.38 -10.63 5.48
CA ILE A 188 -14.15 -9.53 6.43
C ILE A 188 -13.33 -10.03 7.64
N ASP A 189 -13.72 -11.17 8.23
CA ASP A 189 -13.01 -11.79 9.35
C ASP A 189 -11.56 -12.10 8.98
N SER A 190 -11.32 -12.57 7.75
CA SER A 190 -9.97 -12.79 7.23
C SER A 190 -9.19 -11.48 7.13
N MET A 191 -9.78 -10.40 6.58
CA MET A 191 -9.13 -9.08 6.46
C MET A 191 -8.72 -8.47 7.80
N MET A 192 -9.52 -8.71 8.84
CA MET A 192 -9.25 -8.21 10.20
C MET A 192 -8.10 -8.94 10.90
N GLN A 193 -7.66 -10.09 10.39
CA GLN A 193 -6.48 -10.77 10.91
C GLN A 193 -5.20 -9.99 10.57
N SER A 194 -4.18 -10.12 11.43
CA SER A 194 -2.87 -9.54 11.14
C SER A 194 -2.32 -10.06 9.82
N GLN A 195 -1.57 -9.23 9.12
CA GLN A 195 -1.04 -9.59 7.80
C GLN A 195 -0.16 -10.86 7.88
N GLY A 196 0.63 -11.01 8.96
CA GLY A 196 1.38 -12.25 9.22
C GLY A 196 0.51 -13.51 9.23
N ILE A 197 -0.65 -13.48 9.89
CA ILE A 197 -1.59 -14.62 9.90
C ILE A 197 -2.18 -14.86 8.52
N ARG A 198 -2.63 -13.80 7.82
CA ARG A 198 -3.18 -13.91 6.45
C ARG A 198 -2.17 -14.52 5.47
N MET A 199 -0.91 -14.11 5.58
CA MET A 199 0.17 -14.49 4.67
C MET A 199 0.75 -15.88 4.95
N THR A 200 0.76 -16.32 6.20
CA THR A 200 1.40 -17.59 6.63
C THR A 200 0.43 -18.66 7.12
N GLY A 201 -0.87 -18.36 7.12
CA GLY A 201 -1.94 -19.27 7.52
C GLY A 201 -2.09 -20.49 6.61
N PRO A 202 -3.15 -21.30 6.83
CA PRO A 202 -3.32 -22.62 6.22
C PRO A 202 -3.34 -22.63 4.69
N HIS A 203 -3.59 -21.48 4.06
CA HIS A 203 -3.66 -21.33 2.60
C HIS A 203 -2.37 -20.79 1.96
N ASN A 204 -1.34 -20.51 2.77
CA ASN A 204 -0.02 -20.01 2.35
C ASN A 204 -0.11 -18.91 1.27
N THR A 205 -0.98 -17.93 1.51
CA THR A 205 -1.33 -16.89 0.53
C THR A 205 -0.10 -16.13 0.04
N ARG A 206 0.93 -15.96 0.88
CA ARG A 206 2.20 -15.35 0.49
C ARG A 206 2.93 -16.10 -0.60
N ALA A 207 3.10 -17.42 -0.47
CA ALA A 207 3.82 -18.20 -1.48
C ALA A 207 3.11 -18.16 -2.84
N MET A 208 1.78 -18.21 -2.83
CA MET A 208 0.98 -18.09 -4.04
C MET A 208 1.03 -16.66 -4.62
N ALA A 209 1.03 -15.62 -3.77
CA ALA A 209 1.17 -14.23 -4.20
C ALA A 209 2.56 -13.97 -4.82
N GLU A 210 3.63 -14.43 -4.19
CA GLU A 210 5.01 -14.38 -4.72
C GLU A 210 5.10 -15.16 -6.05
N GLN A 211 4.55 -16.37 -6.11
CA GLN A 211 4.54 -17.18 -7.34
C GLN A 211 3.77 -16.48 -8.47
N LEU A 212 2.61 -15.91 -8.18
CA LEU A 212 1.84 -15.12 -9.14
C LEU A 212 2.67 -13.93 -9.63
N ALA A 213 3.28 -13.20 -8.70
CA ALA A 213 4.07 -12.01 -8.97
C ALA A 213 5.34 -12.33 -9.78
N SER A 214 5.94 -13.50 -9.63
CA SER A 214 7.08 -13.97 -10.45
C SER A 214 6.67 -14.61 -11.79
N SER A 215 5.38 -14.92 -11.98
CA SER A 215 4.88 -15.58 -13.18
C SER A 215 4.40 -14.60 -14.26
N MET A 216 4.34 -15.05 -15.51
CA MET A 216 3.71 -14.27 -16.58
C MET A 216 2.20 -14.07 -16.41
N ALA A 217 1.55 -14.83 -15.52
CA ALA A 217 0.12 -14.64 -15.25
C ALA A 217 -0.16 -13.24 -14.67
N ARG A 218 0.83 -12.58 -14.04
CA ARG A 218 0.72 -11.20 -13.56
C ARG A 218 0.31 -10.21 -14.65
N VAL A 219 0.73 -10.42 -15.90
CA VAL A 219 0.34 -9.58 -17.06
C VAL A 219 -1.18 -9.63 -17.26
N VAL A 220 -1.78 -10.82 -17.17
CA VAL A 220 -3.21 -11.01 -17.35
C VAL A 220 -3.99 -10.46 -16.17
N TYR A 221 -3.55 -10.76 -14.94
CA TYR A 221 -4.30 -10.41 -13.75
C TYR A 221 -4.16 -8.95 -13.32
N LEU A 222 -3.00 -8.33 -13.55
CA LEU A 222 -2.70 -6.97 -13.14
C LEU A 222 -2.78 -5.97 -14.31
N GLY A 223 -2.93 -6.46 -15.55
CA GLY A 223 -2.93 -5.61 -16.74
C GLY A 223 -1.57 -4.94 -16.99
N MET A 224 -0.48 -5.63 -16.65
CA MET A 224 0.89 -5.18 -16.93
C MET A 224 1.27 -5.39 -18.39
N GLU A 225 2.28 -4.67 -18.87
CA GLU A 225 3.00 -5.04 -20.09
C GLU A 225 4.02 -6.16 -19.78
N PRO A 226 4.30 -7.07 -20.73
CA PRO A 226 5.22 -8.19 -20.49
C PRO A 226 6.65 -7.78 -20.11
N ASP A 227 7.08 -6.58 -20.52
CA ASP A 227 8.41 -6.06 -20.27
C ASP A 227 8.51 -5.17 -19.01
N GLU A 228 7.40 -4.85 -18.35
CA GLU A 228 7.38 -4.06 -17.12
C GLU A 228 8.03 -4.80 -15.93
N PHE A 229 8.76 -4.03 -15.12
CA PHE A 229 9.28 -4.46 -13.84
C PHE A 229 8.24 -4.17 -12.74
N LEU A 230 7.79 -5.22 -12.05
CA LEU A 230 6.82 -5.10 -10.97
C LEU A 230 7.50 -4.61 -9.69
N ILE A 231 7.04 -3.49 -9.14
CA ILE A 231 7.43 -3.03 -7.80
C ILE A 231 6.19 -3.11 -6.90
N SER A 232 6.28 -3.89 -5.82
CA SER A 232 5.17 -4.07 -4.86
C SER A 232 5.61 -3.93 -3.40
N GLY A 233 4.65 -3.83 -2.49
CA GLY A 233 4.83 -3.90 -1.04
C GLY A 233 3.95 -5.01 -0.44
N HIS A 234 3.32 -4.76 0.71
CA HIS A 234 2.21 -5.53 1.29
C HIS A 234 2.48 -6.96 1.75
N THR A 235 3.55 -7.61 1.30
CA THR A 235 3.88 -8.98 1.76
C THR A 235 4.81 -8.99 2.97
N HIS A 236 5.27 -7.81 3.41
CA HIS A 236 6.26 -7.62 4.47
C HIS A 236 7.49 -8.54 4.30
N ARG A 237 7.91 -8.76 3.05
CA ARG A 237 9.12 -9.52 2.74
C ARG A 237 9.91 -8.79 1.66
N PRO A 238 10.97 -8.05 2.01
CA PRO A 238 11.74 -7.31 1.04
C PRO A 238 12.56 -8.27 0.17
N PHE A 239 12.51 -8.08 -1.14
CA PHE A 239 13.38 -8.78 -2.08
C PHE A 239 13.50 -8.00 -3.40
N CYS A 240 14.51 -8.34 -4.19
CA CYS A 240 14.64 -7.86 -5.56
C CYS A 240 15.16 -9.01 -6.42
N ASN A 241 14.41 -9.38 -7.44
CA ASN A 241 14.79 -10.37 -8.44
C ASN A 241 14.75 -9.72 -9.85
N PRO A 242 15.89 -9.22 -10.34
CA PRO A 242 15.98 -8.61 -11.67
C PRO A 242 15.69 -9.59 -12.82
N GLU A 243 15.96 -10.89 -12.66
CA GLU A 243 15.70 -11.89 -13.70
C GLU A 243 14.20 -12.08 -13.94
N GLU A 244 13.43 -12.12 -12.86
CA GLU A 244 11.96 -12.18 -12.90
C GLU A 244 11.32 -10.78 -13.00
N ARG A 245 12.12 -9.71 -13.04
CA ARG A 245 11.67 -8.31 -13.09
C ARG A 245 10.65 -7.97 -12.01
N ILE A 246 10.98 -8.29 -10.77
CA ILE A 246 10.14 -8.03 -9.61
C ILE A 246 10.96 -7.55 -8.42
N ALA A 247 10.46 -6.57 -7.69
CA ALA A 247 10.97 -6.18 -6.39
C ALA A 247 9.82 -5.93 -5.42
N ASN A 248 10.05 -6.29 -4.16
CA ASN A 248 9.16 -5.97 -3.06
C ASN A 248 9.88 -5.06 -2.07
N THR A 249 9.28 -3.93 -1.73
CA THR A 249 9.80 -2.95 -0.75
C THR A 249 9.85 -3.52 0.66
N GLY A 250 9.10 -4.59 0.94
CA GLY A 250 8.97 -5.17 2.27
C GLY A 250 7.98 -4.38 3.11
N SER A 251 8.41 -3.98 4.30
CA SER A 251 7.66 -3.07 5.16
C SER A 251 8.60 -2.22 5.98
N TRP A 252 8.09 -1.13 6.55
CA TRP A 252 8.87 -0.26 7.43
C TRP A 252 9.03 -0.90 8.81
N ASN A 253 9.84 -1.95 8.89
CA ASN A 253 10.12 -2.72 10.10
C ASN A 253 8.85 -3.30 10.78
N LYS A 254 7.88 -3.75 9.96
CA LYS A 254 6.70 -4.47 10.45
C LYS A 254 6.87 -5.96 10.24
N GLU A 255 6.54 -6.76 11.26
CA GLU A 255 6.74 -8.21 11.24
C GLU A 255 6.20 -8.84 9.93
N PRO A 256 6.97 -9.72 9.26
CA PRO A 256 8.25 -10.30 9.69
C PRO A 256 9.52 -9.53 9.32
N CYS A 257 9.44 -8.30 8.78
CA CYS A 257 10.62 -7.48 8.56
C CYS A 257 11.30 -7.09 9.88
N ASP A 258 12.62 -7.16 9.90
CA ASP A 258 13.49 -6.79 11.03
C ASP A 258 14.38 -5.57 10.72
N HIS A 259 14.14 -4.90 9.60
CA HIS A 259 14.85 -3.71 9.16
C HIS A 259 13.95 -2.78 8.36
N TYR A 260 14.33 -1.51 8.27
CA TYR A 260 13.71 -0.51 7.41
C TYR A 260 14.22 -0.70 5.99
N SER A 261 13.35 -1.04 5.04
CA SER A 261 13.71 -1.30 3.64
C SER A 261 12.97 -0.39 2.67
N PHE A 262 13.63 -0.13 1.55
CA PHE A 262 13.07 0.62 0.44
C PHE A 262 13.71 0.16 -0.87
N ILE A 263 13.07 0.49 -2.00
CA ILE A 263 13.62 0.26 -3.34
C ILE A 263 14.20 1.57 -3.86
N GLU A 264 15.41 1.50 -4.39
CA GLU A 264 16.07 2.56 -5.12
C GLU A 264 16.17 2.15 -6.59
N ILE A 265 15.80 3.06 -7.49
CA ILE A 265 15.89 2.86 -8.93
C ILE A 265 16.66 4.02 -9.54
N ASP A 266 17.78 3.69 -10.18
CA ASP A 266 18.63 4.68 -10.83
C ASP A 266 19.23 4.12 -12.11
N ASP A 267 19.03 4.86 -13.21
CA ASP A 267 19.40 4.47 -14.58
C ASP A 267 18.89 3.05 -14.93
N GLY A 268 17.63 2.79 -14.61
CA GLY A 268 16.93 1.53 -14.84
C GLY A 268 17.36 0.38 -13.93
N ARG A 269 18.29 0.58 -13.00
CA ARG A 269 18.75 -0.44 -12.05
C ARG A 269 17.90 -0.40 -10.79
N VAL A 270 17.15 -1.47 -10.57
CA VAL A 270 16.32 -1.66 -9.36
C VAL A 270 17.17 -2.34 -8.28
N ALA A 271 17.25 -1.73 -7.09
CA ALA A 271 18.00 -2.24 -5.95
C ALA A 271 17.20 -2.16 -4.65
N LEU A 272 17.23 -3.24 -3.88
CA LEU A 272 16.75 -3.23 -2.49
C LEU A 272 17.80 -2.58 -1.59
N ARG A 273 17.36 -1.63 -0.78
CA ARG A 273 18.19 -0.90 0.20
C ARG A 273 17.65 -1.09 1.61
N LYS A 274 18.54 -0.92 2.57
CA LYS A 274 18.24 -0.84 3.99
C LYS A 274 18.56 0.56 4.48
N PHE A 275 17.72 1.11 5.36
CA PHE A 275 17.92 2.40 6.00
C PHE A 275 18.45 2.20 7.42
#